data_AF-K7FR45-F1
#
_entry.id   AF-K7FR45-F1
#
_cell.length_a   1.000
_cell.length_b   1.000
_cell.length_c   1.000
_cell.angle_alpha   90.00
_cell.angle_beta   90.00
_cell.angle_gamma   90.00
#
_symmetry.space_group_name_H-M   'P 1'
#
loop_
_entity.id
_entity.type
_entity.pdbx_description
1 polymer ?
#
loop_
_entity_poly.entity_id
_entity_poly.type
_entity_poly.pdbx_seq_one_letter_code
_entity_poly.pdbx_strand_id
1 'polypeptide(L)'
;MFVSYLILALLHFQTAVLARPEGESIGCDDYLGSDKVADKCGICGGDNTGCKVVSGIFKHTLTNLGYHKIVEIPEGAIKINVTEMYKSNNYLGKLYFISDKT
;
A
#
# COMPACT_ATOMS: atom_id res chain seq x y z
N MET A 1 -20.68 30.91 41.34
CA MET A 1 -20.00 29.59 41.44
C MET A 1 -20.31 28.68 40.26
N PHE A 2 -21.58 28.48 39.87
CA PHE A 2 -21.94 27.64 38.71
C PHE A 2 -21.37 28.13 37.36
N VAL A 3 -21.34 29.44 37.12
CA VAL A 3 -20.80 30.02 35.87
C VAL A 3 -19.28 29.81 35.76
N SER A 4 -18.53 29.97 36.87
CA SER A 4 -17.10 29.64 36.90
C SER A 4 -16.85 28.16 36.65
N TYR A 5 -17.69 27.27 37.19
CA TYR A 5 -17.57 25.83 36.98
C TYR A 5 -17.86 25.43 35.52
N LEU A 6 -18.84 26.08 34.88
CA LEU A 6 -19.13 25.94 33.45
C LEU A 6 -17.97 26.42 32.57
N ILE A 7 -17.37 27.58 32.89
CA ILE A 7 -16.20 28.11 32.18
C ILE A 7 -14.99 27.17 32.36
N LEU A 8 -14.75 26.69 33.59
CA LEU A 8 -13.70 25.70 33.87
C LEU A 8 -13.96 24.38 33.12
N ALA A 9 -15.19 23.86 33.12
CA ALA A 9 -15.53 22.63 32.40
C ALA A 9 -15.38 22.77 30.89
N LEU A 10 -15.78 23.91 30.30
CA LEU A 10 -15.59 24.21 28.88
C LEU A 10 -14.10 24.34 28.51
N LEU A 11 -13.28 24.97 29.36
CA LEU A 11 -11.83 25.05 29.16
C LEU A 11 -11.14 23.68 29.24
N HIS A 12 -11.59 22.79 30.13
CA HIS A 12 -11.08 21.40 30.20
C HIS A 12 -11.58 20.54 29.02
N PHE A 13 -12.80 20.78 28.53
CA PHE A 13 -13.36 20.05 27.39
C PHE A 13 -12.68 20.43 26.06
N GLN A 14 -12.31 21.70 25.90
CA GLN A 14 -11.59 22.19 24.71
C GLN A 14 -10.18 21.57 24.58
N THR A 15 -9.52 21.24 25.70
CA THR A 15 -8.18 20.60 25.71
C THR A 15 -8.22 19.09 25.46
N ALA A 16 -9.37 18.44 25.62
CA ALA A 16 -9.50 16.98 25.47
C ALA A 16 -9.70 16.51 24.02
N VAL A 17 -9.95 17.43 23.07
CA VAL A 17 -10.31 17.09 21.69
C VAL A 17 -9.15 17.24 20.70
N LEU A 18 -7.99 17.79 21.09
CA LEU A 18 -6.89 18.03 20.16
C LEU A 18 -5.51 17.62 20.71
N ALA A 19 -5.31 16.33 20.92
CA ALA A 19 -3.99 15.74 21.07
C ALA A 19 -3.77 14.59 20.09
N ARG A 20 -4.08 14.81 18.81
CA ARG A 20 -3.18 14.27 17.77
C ARG A 20 -2.23 15.43 17.47
N PRO A 21 -0.97 15.40 17.93
CA PRO A 21 0.00 16.37 17.47
C PRO A 21 -0.01 16.36 15.94
N GLU A 22 -0.38 17.49 15.35
CA GLU A 22 -0.37 17.73 13.92
C GLU A 22 1.09 17.63 13.46
N GLY A 23 1.50 16.44 13.02
CA GLY A 23 2.86 16.22 12.52
C GLY A 23 3.47 14.84 12.78
N GLU A 24 2.88 14.01 13.65
CA GLU A 24 3.45 12.69 13.93
C GLU A 24 2.81 11.60 13.07
N SER A 25 3.58 11.04 12.14
CA SER A 25 3.23 9.82 11.40
C SER A 25 3.44 8.58 12.26
N ILE A 26 2.65 7.55 11.99
CA ILE A 26 2.87 6.21 12.54
C ILE A 26 3.90 5.52 11.63
N GLY A 27 5.01 5.06 12.22
CA GLY A 27 6.04 4.30 11.51
C GLY A 27 5.53 2.93 11.06
N CYS A 28 6.29 2.23 10.22
CA CYS A 28 5.93 0.88 9.77
C CYS A 28 5.93 -0.18 10.90
N ASP A 29 6.38 0.19 12.10
CA ASP A 29 6.40 -0.62 13.31
C ASP A 29 5.27 -0.27 14.29
N ASP A 30 4.25 0.45 13.83
CA ASP A 30 3.04 0.84 14.57
C ASP A 30 3.28 1.82 15.74
N TYR A 31 4.48 2.41 15.84
CA TYR A 31 4.79 3.44 16.84
C TYR A 31 4.58 4.86 16.28
N LEU A 32 3.89 5.71 17.03
CA LEU A 32 3.70 7.12 16.72
C LEU A 32 5.02 7.88 16.89
N GLY A 33 5.41 8.67 15.88
CA GLY A 33 6.68 9.41 15.89
C GLY A 33 7.91 8.54 15.58
N SER A 34 7.72 7.30 15.12
CA SER A 34 8.81 6.43 14.68
C SER A 34 9.29 6.81 13.27
N ASP A 35 10.60 6.96 13.11
CA ASP A 35 11.25 7.22 11.82
C ASP A 35 11.39 5.97 10.94
N LYS A 36 10.87 4.81 11.39
CA LYS A 36 10.99 3.58 10.60
C LYS A 36 10.03 3.59 9.42
N VAL A 37 10.59 3.37 8.24
CA VAL A 37 9.87 3.24 6.97
C VAL A 37 10.06 1.84 6.40
N ALA A 38 9.03 1.33 5.73
CA ALA A 38 9.13 0.07 5.00
C ALA A 38 10.06 0.22 3.80
N ASP A 39 10.96 -0.74 3.63
CA ASP A 39 11.92 -0.74 2.54
C ASP A 39 11.25 -1.06 1.17
N LYS A 40 12.05 -1.18 0.10
CA LYS A 40 11.50 -1.52 -1.23
C LYS A 40 10.85 -2.90 -1.27
N CYS A 41 11.22 -3.79 -0.34
CA CYS A 41 10.76 -5.16 -0.17
C CYS A 41 9.57 -5.28 0.79
N GLY A 42 9.09 -4.17 1.35
CA GLY A 42 7.98 -4.14 2.31
C GLY A 42 8.39 -4.56 3.73
N ILE A 43 9.69 -4.67 3.99
CA ILE A 43 10.24 -5.01 5.31
C ILE A 43 10.41 -3.71 6.09
N CYS A 44 9.80 -3.63 7.28
CA CYS A 44 9.93 -2.47 8.14
C CYS A 44 11.37 -2.31 8.64
N GLY A 45 12.02 -1.17 8.34
CA GLY A 45 13.43 -0.96 8.65
C GLY A 45 14.39 -1.88 7.90
N GLY A 46 13.95 -2.45 6.77
CA GLY A 46 14.75 -3.33 5.94
C GLY A 46 15.90 -2.61 5.22
N ASP A 47 16.89 -3.40 4.78
CA ASP A 47 18.10 -2.94 4.10
C ASP A 47 18.00 -2.99 2.56
N ASN A 48 16.81 -3.29 2.02
CA ASN A 48 16.55 -3.48 0.59
C ASN A 48 17.23 -4.71 -0.05
N THR A 49 17.72 -5.68 0.72
CA THR A 49 18.37 -6.89 0.18
C THR A 49 17.44 -8.11 0.14
N GLY A 50 16.34 -8.09 0.90
CA GLY A 50 15.41 -9.23 1.03
C GLY A 50 14.56 -9.54 -0.21
N CYS A 51 14.65 -8.76 -1.29
CA CYS A 51 13.89 -8.97 -2.51
C CYS A 51 14.64 -8.52 -3.77
N LYS A 52 14.19 -9.03 -4.93
CA LYS A 52 14.66 -8.62 -6.25
C LYS A 52 13.57 -7.85 -7.00
N VAL A 53 13.98 -6.82 -7.72
CA VAL A 53 13.10 -6.11 -8.66
C VAL A 53 13.09 -6.86 -9.98
N VAL A 54 11.90 -7.19 -10.48
CA VAL A 54 11.70 -7.84 -11.78
C VAL A 54 10.92 -6.87 -12.67
N SER A 55 11.44 -6.59 -13.86
CA SER A 55 10.80 -5.72 -14.85
C SER A 55 10.92 -6.32 -16.26
N GLY A 56 9.98 -5.96 -17.13
CA GLY A 56 9.94 -6.46 -18.49
C GLY A 56 8.88 -5.76 -19.34
N ILE A 57 8.95 -5.95 -20.65
CA ILE A 57 7.98 -5.42 -21.61
C ILE A 57 7.52 -6.55 -22.52
N PHE A 58 6.21 -6.74 -22.63
CA PHE A 58 5.62 -7.68 -23.56
C PHE A 58 5.27 -6.98 -24.88
N LYS A 59 5.89 -7.42 -25.99
CA LYS A 59 5.69 -6.84 -27.34
C LYS A 59 5.20 -7.84 -28.39
N HIS A 60 4.90 -9.07 -27.99
CA HIS A 60 4.52 -10.12 -28.95
C HIS A 60 3.13 -9.85 -29.52
N THR A 61 2.98 -10.07 -30.83
CA THR A 61 1.68 -10.02 -31.51
C THR A 61 0.90 -11.28 -31.19
N LEU A 62 -0.28 -11.10 -30.58
CA LEU A 62 -1.21 -12.19 -30.30
C LEU A 62 -2.08 -12.40 -31.53
N THR A 63 -1.82 -13.45 -32.31
CA THR A 63 -2.53 -13.73 -33.58
C THR A 63 -3.86 -14.43 -33.38
N ASN A 64 -4.05 -15.11 -32.25
CA ASN A 64 -5.27 -15.85 -31.94
C ASN A 64 -6.15 -15.05 -30.97
N LEU A 65 -7.46 -15.08 -31.20
CA LEU A 65 -8.43 -14.48 -30.30
C LEU A 65 -8.46 -15.19 -28.94
N GLY A 66 -8.55 -14.42 -27.86
CA GLY A 66 -8.69 -14.91 -26.50
C GLY A 66 -7.67 -14.32 -25.52
N TYR A 67 -7.70 -14.83 -24.29
CA TYR A 67 -6.72 -14.47 -23.26
C TYR A 67 -5.43 -15.24 -23.44
N HIS A 68 -4.32 -14.54 -23.33
CA HIS A 68 -2.98 -15.13 -23.37
C HIS A 68 -2.25 -14.83 -22.07
N LYS A 69 -1.66 -15.86 -21.46
CA LYS A 69 -0.82 -15.69 -20.26
C LYS A 69 0.50 -15.05 -20.68
N ILE A 70 0.71 -13.78 -20.32
CA ILE A 70 1.92 -13.03 -20.65
C ILE A 70 2.97 -13.03 -19.54
N VAL A 71 2.55 -13.16 -18.28
CA VAL A 71 3.43 -13.20 -17.11
C VAL A 71 2.71 -13.91 -15.96
N GLU A 72 3.48 -14.59 -15.12
CA GLU A 72 3.03 -15.11 -13.83
C GLU A 72 3.62 -14.26 -12.72
N ILE A 73 2.75 -13.74 -11.85
CA ILE A 73 3.17 -12.98 -10.67
C ILE A 73 3.38 -13.99 -9.54
N PRO A 74 4.62 -14.16 -9.04
CA PRO A 74 4.87 -15.13 -7.98
C PRO A 74 4.22 -14.71 -6.66
N GLU A 75 3.99 -15.70 -5.79
CA GLU A 75 3.55 -15.44 -4.42
C GLU A 75 4.53 -14.51 -3.69
N GLY A 76 3.99 -13.60 -2.87
CA GLY A 76 4.79 -12.62 -2.12
C GLY A 76 5.30 -11.44 -2.94
N ALA A 77 5.00 -11.34 -4.24
CA ALA A 77 5.32 -10.15 -5.03
C ALA A 77 4.57 -8.92 -4.51
N ILE A 78 5.31 -7.83 -4.29
CA ILE A 78 4.77 -6.54 -3.87
C ILE A 78 5.09 -5.45 -4.91
N LYS A 79 4.41 -4.29 -4.79
CA LYS A 79 4.63 -3.13 -5.67
C LYS A 79 4.52 -3.47 -7.17
N ILE A 80 3.55 -4.32 -7.52
CA ILE A 80 3.31 -4.79 -8.88
C ILE A 80 2.72 -3.63 -9.71
N ASN A 81 3.40 -3.29 -10.80
CA ASN A 81 2.93 -2.29 -11.76
C ASN A 81 2.82 -2.92 -13.15
N VAL A 82 1.63 -2.88 -13.75
CA VAL A 82 1.36 -3.37 -15.11
C VAL A 82 0.63 -2.28 -15.87
N THR A 83 1.26 -1.78 -16.93
CA THR A 83 0.75 -0.67 -17.74
C THR A 83 0.75 -1.03 -19.21
N GLU A 84 -0.34 -0.73 -19.90
CA GLU A 84 -0.38 -0.76 -21.36
C GLU A 84 0.43 0.43 -21.91
N MET A 85 1.49 0.17 -22.67
CA MET A 85 2.39 1.22 -23.17
C MET A 85 1.81 2.02 -24.33
N TYR A 86 1.02 1.36 -25.18
CA TYR A 86 0.41 1.95 -26.37
C TYR A 86 -1.04 1.53 -26.43
N LYS A 87 -1.93 2.47 -26.73
CA LYS A 87 -3.35 2.17 -26.89
C LYS A 87 -3.54 1.08 -27.95
N SER A 88 -4.14 -0.03 -27.56
CA SER A 88 -4.53 -1.11 -28.46
C SER A 88 -5.99 -1.49 -28.24
N ASN A 89 -6.51 -2.42 -29.04
CA ASN A 89 -7.81 -3.03 -28.79
C ASN A 89 -7.72 -4.24 -27.83
N ASN A 90 -6.53 -4.47 -27.24
CA ASN A 90 -6.35 -5.50 -26.23
C ASN A 90 -6.70 -4.94 -24.85
N TYR A 91 -6.85 -5.83 -23.88
CA TYR A 91 -7.08 -5.48 -22.49
C TYR A 91 -6.31 -6.43 -21.58
N LEU A 92 -5.97 -5.94 -20.38
CA LEU A 92 -5.28 -6.73 -19.36
C LEU A 92 -6.30 -7.42 -18.46
N GLY A 93 -6.10 -8.71 -18.23
CA GLY A 93 -6.88 -9.52 -17.31
C GLY A 93 -6.00 -10.11 -16.23
N LYS A 94 -6.56 -10.26 -15.02
CA LYS A 94 -5.90 -10.99 -13.92
C LYS A 94 -6.66 -12.28 -13.65
N LEU A 95 -5.97 -13.40 -13.81
CA LEU A 95 -6.49 -14.71 -13.43
C LEU A 95 -6.09 -14.99 -11.98
N TYR A 96 -7.08 -15.25 -11.14
CA TYR A 96 -6.86 -15.69 -9.76
C TYR A 96 -7.00 -17.22 -9.74
N PHE A 97 -5.92 -17.91 -9.37
CA PHE A 97 -6.03 -19.31 -9.00
C PHE A 97 -6.53 -19.35 -7.56
N ILE A 98 -7.78 -19.76 -7.37
CA ILE A 98 -8.22 -20.22 -6.07
C ILE A 98 -7.41 -21.49 -5.84
N SER A 99 -6.38 -21.40 -5.01
CA SER A 99 -5.75 -22.59 -4.47
C SER A 99 -6.79 -23.22 -3.58
N ASP A 100 -7.60 -24.12 -4.15
CA ASP A 100 -8.50 -24.95 -3.38
C ASP A 100 -7.58 -25.76 -2.47
N LYS A 101 -7.48 -25.34 -1.19
CA LYS A 101 -6.78 -26.10 -0.16
C LYS A 101 -7.55 -27.40 0.00
N THR A 102 -7.14 -28.43 -0.73
CA THR A 102 -7.48 -29.81 -0.38
C THR A 102 -6.40 -30.35 0.54
#